data_AF-A0A7C6WSQ4-F1
#
_entry.id   AF-A0A7C6WSQ4-F1
#
_cell.length_a   1.000
_cell.length_b   1.000
_cell.length_c   1.000
_cell.angle_alpha   90.00
_cell.angle_beta   90.00
_cell.angle_gamma   90.00
#
_symmetry.space_group_name_H-M   'P 1'
#
loop_
_entity.id
_entity.type
_entity.pdbx_description
1 polymer ?
#
loop_
_entity_poly.entity_id
_entity_poly.type
_entity_poly.pdbx_seq_one_letter_code
_entity_poly.pdbx_strand_id
1 'polypeptide(L)'
;QITLRNRHAFAMVSLPWRRVKGWPEEYLLVSFGLSYRKDSPRIASSVQPYPNRWTHHVIITQADQLDEELLAWLDEAYEFAMGK
;
A
#
# COMPACT_ATOMS: atom_id res chain seq x y z
N GLN A 1 1.95 -10.39 9.64
CA GLN A 1 2.02 -9.03 9.06
C GLN A 1 3.44 -8.53 9.25
N ILE A 2 3.98 -7.85 8.24
CA ILE A 2 5.32 -7.27 8.23
C ILE A 2 5.16 -5.76 8.04
N THR A 3 5.77 -4.95 8.91
CA THR A 3 5.76 -3.49 8.77
C THR A 3 7.11 -3.03 8.25
N LEU A 4 7.11 -2.29 7.14
CA LEU A 4 8.29 -1.66 6.57
C LEU A 4 8.44 -0.27 7.18
N ARG A 5 9.59 0.00 7.79
CA ARG A 5 9.85 1.23 8.55
C ARG A 5 11.30 1.66 8.44
N ASN A 6 11.49 2.97 8.55
CA ASN A 6 12.76 3.60 8.91
C ASN A 6 12.61 4.18 10.34
N ARG A 7 12.81 5.50 10.52
CA ARG A 7 12.33 6.26 11.69
C ARG A 7 10.82 6.14 11.88
N HIS A 8 10.06 6.17 10.79
CA HIS A 8 8.61 6.06 10.72
C HIS A 8 8.18 4.86 9.85
N ALA A 9 7.02 4.27 10.14
CA ALA A 9 6.44 3.25 9.27
C ALA A 9 5.90 3.90 7.99
N PHE A 10 6.26 3.34 6.84
CA PHE A 10 5.86 3.88 5.53
C PHE A 10 5.01 2.90 4.72
N ALA A 11 5.18 1.59 4.95
CA ALA A 11 4.39 0.56 4.29
C ALA A 11 4.19 -0.67 5.18
N MET A 12 3.24 -1.51 4.79
CA MET A 12 2.85 -2.70 5.51
C MET A 12 2.45 -3.80 4.53
N VAL A 13 2.87 -5.03 4.84
CA VAL A 13 2.60 -6.21 4.03
C VAL A 13 1.89 -7.25 4.90
N SER A 14 0.73 -7.74 4.46
CA SER A 14 -0.01 -8.76 5.19
C SER A 14 -0.65 -9.79 4.28
N LEU A 15 -0.82 -11.00 4.81
CA LEU A 15 -1.72 -11.98 4.23
C LEU A 15 -3.19 -11.57 4.44
N PRO A 16 -4.15 -12.20 3.75
CA PRO A 16 -5.56 -11.91 3.91
C PRO A 16 -5.99 -12.21 5.34
N TRP A 17 -6.46 -11.21 6.07
CA TRP A 17 -6.98 -11.38 7.44
C TRP A 17 -8.48 -11.71 7.48
N ARG A 18 -9.18 -11.49 6.36
CA ARG A 18 -10.63 -11.70 6.19
C ARG A 18 -10.93 -11.82 4.70
N ARG A 19 -12.02 -12.52 4.36
CA ARG A 19 -12.54 -12.53 3.00
C ARG A 19 -13.24 -11.21 2.70
N VAL A 20 -12.88 -10.58 1.58
CA VAL A 20 -13.52 -9.36 1.07
C VAL A 20 -14.20 -9.72 -0.24
N LYS A 21 -15.50 -9.42 -0.37
CA LYS A 21 -16.26 -9.74 -1.58
C LYS A 21 -15.63 -9.06 -2.79
N GLY A 22 -15.32 -9.84 -3.83
CA GLY A 22 -14.71 -9.37 -5.07
C GLY A 22 -13.18 -9.37 -5.07
N TRP A 23 -12.53 -9.68 -3.94
CA TRP A 23 -11.07 -9.84 -3.89
C TRP A 23 -10.69 -11.32 -4.13
N PRO A 24 -9.45 -11.59 -4.59
CA PRO A 24 -8.94 -12.96 -4.70
C PRO A 24 -8.96 -13.70 -3.35
N GLU A 25 -8.95 -15.05 -3.39
CA GLU A 25 -8.87 -15.86 -2.17
C GLU A 25 -7.45 -15.85 -1.56
N GLU A 26 -6.44 -15.93 -2.43
CA GLU A 26 -5.03 -15.89 -2.07
C GLU A 26 -4.40 -14.61 -2.63
N TYR A 27 -3.85 -13.79 -1.74
CA TYR A 27 -3.16 -12.57 -2.12
C TYR A 27 -2.26 -12.08 -1.00
N LEU A 28 -1.31 -11.23 -1.37
CA LEU A 28 -0.55 -10.39 -0.45
C LEU A 28 -1.12 -8.97 -0.54
N LEU A 29 -1.40 -8.36 0.61
CA LEU A 29 -1.86 -6.99 0.69
C LEU A 29 -0.67 -6.07 0.98
N VAL A 30 -0.37 -5.16 0.06
CA VAL A 30 0.62 -4.11 0.27
C VAL A 30 -0.12 -2.81 0.55
N SER A 31 0.17 -2.20 1.69
CA SER A 31 -0.44 -0.95 2.13
C SER A 31 0.63 0.11 2.30
N PHE A 32 0.40 1.30 1.78
CA PHE A 32 1.34 2.43 1.90
C PHE A 32 0.57 3.74 2.02
N GLY A 33 1.25 4.79 2.49
CA GLY A 33 0.62 6.10 2.68
C GLY A 33 1.26 7.20 1.84
N LEU A 34 0.44 8.09 1.29
CA LEU A 34 0.85 9.25 0.51
C LEU A 34 0.11 10.52 0.96
N SER A 35 0.62 11.68 0.56
CA SER A 35 -0.02 12.97 0.85
C SER A 35 -1.27 13.25 0.01
N TYR A 36 -1.46 12.50 -1.07
CA TYR A 36 -2.57 12.64 -2.01
C TYR A 36 -3.16 11.28 -2.38
N ARG A 37 -4.34 11.32 -3.02
CA ARG A 37 -4.96 10.12 -3.56
C ARG A 37 -4.24 9.68 -4.84
N LYS A 38 -3.52 8.56 -4.79
CA LYS A 38 -3.10 7.82 -5.98
C LYS A 38 -4.31 7.13 -6.61
N ASP A 39 -4.58 7.47 -7.86
CA ASP A 39 -5.58 6.78 -8.69
C ASP A 39 -4.86 5.90 -9.70
N SER A 40 -4.99 4.59 -9.53
CA SER A 40 -4.46 3.57 -10.44
C SER A 40 -5.37 2.34 -10.38
N PRO A 41 -5.57 1.61 -11.49
CA PRO A 41 -6.34 0.37 -11.49
C PRO A 41 -5.77 -0.71 -10.55
N ARG A 42 -4.50 -0.59 -10.13
CA ARG A 42 -3.86 -1.50 -9.17
C ARG A 42 -4.26 -1.24 -7.72
N ILE A 43 -4.81 -0.05 -7.43
CA ILE A 43 -5.28 0.31 -6.10
C ILE A 43 -6.64 -0.32 -5.86
N ALA A 44 -6.68 -1.33 -5.00
CA ALA A 44 -7.91 -2.02 -4.60
C ALA A 44 -8.78 -1.17 -3.66
N SER A 45 -8.15 -0.31 -2.86
CA SER A 45 -8.85 0.61 -1.96
C SER A 45 -7.96 1.78 -1.55
N SER A 46 -8.58 2.96 -1.41
CA SER A 46 -7.96 4.18 -0.90
C SER A 46 -8.84 4.78 0.20
N VAL A 47 -8.23 5.16 1.32
CA VAL A 47 -8.92 5.82 2.44
C VAL A 47 -8.13 7.04 2.88
N GLN A 48 -8.83 8.13 3.18
CA GLN A 48 -8.24 9.34 3.75
C GLN A 48 -8.63 9.46 5.24
N PRO A 49 -7.82 8.93 6.18
CA PRO A 49 -8.09 9.09 7.61
C PRO A 49 -8.00 10.55 8.09
N TYR A 50 -7.15 11.38 7.47
CA TYR A 50 -6.97 12.80 7.79
C TYR A 50 -6.65 13.62 6.53
N PRO A 51 -6.88 14.94 6.52
CA PRO A 51 -6.46 15.79 5.40
C PRO A 51 -5.00 15.54 5.02
N ASN A 52 -4.75 15.41 3.71
CA ASN A 52 -3.41 15.13 3.14
C ASN A 52 -2.71 13.88 3.70
N ARG A 53 -3.47 12.90 4.19
CA ARG A 53 -2.94 11.58 4.56
C ARG A 53 -3.86 10.52 4.02
N TRP A 54 -3.40 9.88 2.94
CA TRP A 54 -4.08 8.78 2.28
C TRP A 54 -3.38 7.47 2.59
N THR A 55 -4.15 6.40 2.74
CA THR A 55 -3.67 5.03 2.79
C THR A 55 -4.22 4.29 1.58
N HIS A 56 -3.33 3.63 0.85
CA HIS A 56 -3.64 2.87 -0.35
C HIS A 56 -3.39 1.39 -0.09
N HIS A 57 -4.21 0.54 -0.68
CA HIS A 57 -4.09 -0.91 -0.62
C HIS A 57 -3.98 -1.49 -2.02
N VAL A 58 -2.92 -2.25 -2.26
CA VAL A 58 -2.66 -2.99 -3.51
C VAL A 58 -2.72 -4.48 -3.21
N ILE A 59 -3.43 -5.21 -4.06
CA ILE A 59 -3.52 -6.66 -4.01
C ILE A 59 -2.47 -7.24 -4.96
N ILE A 60 -1.63 -8.10 -4.43
CA ILE A 60 -0.59 -8.81 -5.17
C ILE A 60 -0.94 -10.30 -5.18
N THR A 61 -1.15 -10.87 -6.35
CA THR A 61 -1.42 -12.30 -6.56
C THR A 61 -0.24 -13.01 -7.22
N GLN A 62 0.67 -12.27 -7.85
CA GLN A 62 1.82 -12.81 -8.56
C GLN A 62 3.08 -11.97 -8.26
N ALA A 63 4.25 -12.60 -8.30
CA ALA A 63 5.51 -11.95 -7.92
C ALA A 63 5.94 -10.85 -8.91
N ASP A 64 5.54 -10.94 -10.18
CA ASP A 64 5.82 -9.94 -11.23
C ASP A 64 5.13 -8.59 -10.98
N GLN A 65 4.08 -8.56 -10.16
CA GLN A 65 3.41 -7.33 -9.74
C GLN A 65 4.23 -6.55 -8.70
N LEU A 66 5.32 -7.10 -8.17
CA LEU A 66 6.35 -6.36 -7.43
C LEU A 66 7.30 -5.66 -8.41
N ASP A 67 6.72 -4.89 -9.32
CA ASP A 67 7.39 -4.19 -10.40
C ASP A 67 7.90 -2.80 -9.97
N GLU A 68 8.60 -2.14 -10.90
CA GLU A 68 9.17 -0.81 -10.69
C GLU A 68 8.11 0.24 -10.34
N GLU A 69 6.88 0.12 -10.85
CA GLU A 69 5.81 1.06 -10.55
C GLU A 69 5.39 0.97 -9.07
N LEU A 70 5.17 -0.25 -8.56
CA LEU A 70 4.84 -0.43 -7.15
C LEU A 70 6.01 -0.01 -6.25
N LEU A 71 7.24 -0.37 -6.63
CA LEU A 71 8.43 0.03 -5.88
C LEU A 71 8.58 1.55 -5.83
N ALA A 72 8.33 2.27 -6.92
CA ALA A 72 8.34 3.73 -6.95
C ALA A 72 7.31 4.34 -6.00
N TRP A 73 6.12 3.75 -5.86
CA TRP A 73 5.13 4.22 -4.88
C TRP A 73 5.54 3.96 -3.44
N LEU A 74 6.24 2.85 -3.17
CA LEU A 74 6.79 2.56 -1.85
C LEU A 74 7.93 3.52 -1.49
N ASP A 75 8.74 3.90 -2.48
CA ASP A 75 9.79 4.91 -2.32
C ASP A 75 9.18 6.30 -2.05
N GLU A 76 8.13 6.67 -2.78
CA GLU A 76 7.36 7.89 -2.52
C GLU A 76 6.74 7.90 -1.10
N ALA A 77 6.21 6.76 -0.66
CA ALA A 77 5.69 6.60 0.70
C ALA A 77 6.79 6.68 1.77
N TYR A 78 7.99 6.17 1.47
CA TYR A 78 9.17 6.29 2.32
C TYR A 78 9.53 7.77 2.52
N GLU A 79 9.62 8.54 1.44
CA GLU A 79 9.93 9.98 1.50
C GLU A 79 8.83 10.75 2.24
N PHE A 80 7.56 10.45 1.97
CA PHE A 80 6.44 11.05 2.70
C PHE A 80 6.48 10.77 4.21
N ALA A 81 6.89 9.56 4.60
CA ALA A 81 7.03 9.22 6.01
C ALA A 81 8.22 9.93 6.68
N MET A 82 9.26 10.28 5.92
CA MET A 82 10.44 11.01 6.39
C MET A 82 10.25 12.52 6.46
N GLY A 83 9.42 13.11 5.59
CA GLY A 83 9.05 14.53 5.62
C GLY A 83 8.12 14.94 6.76
N LYS A 84 7.99 14.10 7.79
CA LYS A 84 7.22 14.37 9.02
C LYS A 84 7.97 15.25 10.01
#